data_AF-A0A929ZHF7-F1
#
_entry.id   AF-A0A929ZHF7-F1
#
_cell.length_a   1.000
_cell.length_b   1.000
_cell.length_c   1.000
_cell.angle_alpha   90.00
_cell.angle_beta   90.00
_cell.angle_gamma   90.00
#
_symmetry.space_group_name_H-M   'P 1'
#
loop_
_entity.id
_entity.type
_entity.pdbx_description
1 polymer ?
#
loop_
_entity_poly.entity_id
_entity_poly.type
_entity_poly.pdbx_seq_one_letter_code
_entity_poly.pdbx_strand_id
1 'polypeptide(L)' 'MKFTHLNEDGAAYMVDVTAKNPTVRQASAVCRVDCSPEVMQALRD' A
#
# COMPACT_ATOMS: atom_id res chain seq x y z
N MET A 1 3.65 -17.65 -12.45
CA MET A 1 3.71 -16.99 -11.13
C MET A 1 2.38 -17.20 -10.42
N LYS A 2 2.37 -17.50 -9.11
CA LYS A 2 1.14 -17.69 -8.30
C LYS A 2 0.89 -16.43 -7.46
N PHE A 3 -0.35 -15.93 -7.41
CA PHE A 3 -0.72 -14.81 -6.55
C PHE A 3 -0.69 -15.25 -5.09
N THR A 4 -0.06 -14.46 -4.21
CA THR A 4 0.08 -14.82 -2.79
C THR A 4 -1.12 -14.42 -1.95
N HIS A 5 -1.91 -13.44 -2.38
CA HIS A 5 -3.05 -12.91 -1.61
C HIS A 5 -4.42 -13.41 -2.13
N LEU A 6 -4.42 -14.35 -3.08
CA LEU A 6 -5.64 -14.99 -3.62
C LEU A 6 -5.60 -16.50 -3.36
N ASN A 7 -6.70 -17.06 -2.87
CA ASN A 7 -6.84 -18.49 -2.63
C ASN A 7 -7.11 -19.23 -3.95
N GLU A 8 -7.33 -20.55 -3.89
CA GLU A 8 -7.51 -21.38 -5.09
C GLU A 8 -8.82 -21.09 -5.83
N ASP A 9 -9.83 -20.58 -5.11
CA ASP A 9 -11.09 -20.09 -5.68
C ASP A 9 -10.99 -18.64 -6.22
N GLY A 10 -9.81 -18.02 -6.10
CA GLY A 10 -9.58 -16.63 -6.51
C GLY A 10 -10.09 -15.56 -5.54
N ALA A 11 -10.57 -15.95 -4.35
CA ALA A 11 -10.98 -15.03 -3.30
C ALA A 11 -9.77 -14.47 -2.53
N ALA A 12 -9.89 -13.22 -2.05
CA ALA A 12 -8.85 -12.62 -1.23
C ALA A 12 -8.71 -13.37 0.11
N TYR A 13 -7.47 -13.65 0.51
CA TYR A 13 -7.17 -14.25 1.81
C TYR A 13 -5.89 -13.66 2.40
N MET A 14 -5.78 -13.69 3.73
CA MET A 14 -4.58 -13.27 4.43
C MET A 14 -3.56 -14.39 4.43
N VAL A 15 -2.34 -14.10 3.95
CA VAL A 15 -1.26 -15.07 3.91
C VAL A 15 -0.80 -15.40 5.33
N ASP A 16 -0.73 -16.68 5.67
CA ASP A 16 -0.12 -17.10 6.92
C ASP A 16 1.40 -16.80 6.90
N VAL A 17 1.83 -15.99 7.85
CA VAL A 17 3.24 -15.59 8.02
C VAL A 17 3.84 -16.09 9.34
N THR A 18 3.13 -16.96 10.06
CA THR A 18 3.50 -17.44 11.41
C THR A 18 4.90 -18.07 11.46
N ALA A 19 5.26 -18.80 10.42
CA ALA A 19 6.56 -19.49 10.33
C ALA A 19 7.74 -18.55 9.96
N LYS A 20 7.51 -17.26 9.69
CA LYS A 20 8.59 -16.33 9.32
C LYS A 20 9.37 -15.88 10.55
N ASN A 21 10.69 -15.84 10.45
CA ASN A 21 11.53 -15.24 11.47
C ASN A 21 11.27 -13.72 11.58
N PRO A 22 10.95 -13.19 12.76
CA PRO A 22 10.77 -11.75 12.94
C PRO A 22 12.07 -10.98 12.67
N THR A 23 11.97 -9.88 11.92
CA THR A 23 13.10 -8.98 11.64
C THR A 23 12.62 -7.52 11.68
N VAL A 24 13.50 -6.58 12.00
CA VAL A 24 13.17 -5.14 11.86
C VAL A 24 12.99 -4.81 10.38
N ARG A 25 11.88 -4.18 10.03
CA ARG A 25 11.54 -3.80 8.66
C ARG A 25 10.96 -2.39 8.65
N GLN A 26 11.39 -1.58 7.69
CA GLN A 26 10.88 -0.24 7.46
C GLN A 26 10.67 -0.04 5.95
N ALA A 27 9.60 0.66 5.61
CA ALA A 27 9.34 1.12 4.26
C ALA A 27 8.79 2.56 4.32
N SER A 28 9.19 3.39 3.36
CA SER A 28 8.69 4.75 3.18
C SER A 28 8.10 4.88 1.79
N ALA A 29 7.00 5.62 1.67
CA ALA A 29 6.36 5.93 0.39
C ALA A 29 6.10 7.44 0.30
N VAL A 30 6.12 7.97 -0.93
CA VAL A 30 5.78 9.36 -1.25
C VAL A 30 4.73 9.34 -2.35
N CYS A 31 3.80 10.30 -2.32
CA CYS A 31 2.83 10.50 -3.39
C CYS A 31 2.79 11.98 -3.80
N ARG A 32 2.19 12.24 -4.95
CA ARG A 32 1.92 13.58 -5.48
C ARG A 32 0.45 13.65 -5.84
N VAL A 33 -0.17 14.79 -5.53
CA VAL A 33 -1.52 15.12 -5.96
C VAL A 33 -1.41 16.35 -6.85
N ASP A 34 -1.90 16.25 -8.07
CA ASP A 34 -2.01 17.40 -8.96
C ASP A 34 -3.31 18.14 -8.65
N CYS A 35 -3.17 19.41 -8.26
CA CYS A 35 -4.27 20.28 -7.87
C CYS A 35 -4.36 21.47 -8.83
N SER A 36 -5.57 22.01 -9.00
CA SER A 36 -5.77 23.23 -9.79
C SER A 36 -5.13 24.44 -9.09
N PRO A 37 -4.82 25.53 -9.84
CA PRO A 37 -4.26 26.75 -9.25
C PRO A 37 -5.12 27.31 -8.11
N GLU A 38 -6.46 27.22 -8.22
CA GLU A 38 -7.40 27.74 -7.22
C GLU A 38 -7.29 26.96 -5.90
N VAL A 39 -7.21 25.63 -5.95
CA VAL A 39 -7.01 24.78 -4.76
C VAL A 39 -5.64 25.08 -4.13
N MET A 40 -4.61 25.22 -4.96
CA MET A 40 -3.26 25.53 -4.46
C MET A 40 -3.18 26.93 -3.85
N GLN A 41 -3.96 27.89 -4.34
CA GLN A 41 -4.04 29.23 -3.75
C GLN A 41 -4.75 29.19 -2.40
N ALA A 42 -5.92 28.53 -2.34
CA ALA A 42 -6.68 28.40 -1.10
C ALA A 42 -5.94 27.63 0.01
N LEU A 43 -5.00 26.74 -0.33
CA LEU A 43 -4.14 26.05 0.64
C LEU A 43 -2.95 26.89 1.14
N ARG A 44 -2.57 27.95 0.41
CA ARG A 44 -1.41 28.79 0.74
C ARG A 44 -1.77 30.01 1.58
N ASP A 45 -2.99 30.51 1.45
CA ASP A 45 -3.55 31.61 2.25
C ASP A 45 -4.08 31.10 3.60
#